data_AF-A0A0L7QR73-F1
#
_entry.id   AF-A0A0L7QR73-F1
#
_cell.length_a   1.000
_cell.length_b   1.000
_cell.length_c   1.000
_cell.angle_alpha   90.00
_cell.angle_beta   90.00
_cell.angle_gamma   90.00
#
_symmetry.space_group_name_H-M   'P 1'
#
loop_
_entity.id
_entity.type
_entity.pdbx_description
1 polymer ?
#
loop_
_entity_poly.entity_id
_entity_poly.type
_entity_poly.pdbx_seq_one_letter_code
_entity_poly.pdbx_strand_id
1 'polypeptide(L)'
;MHVYRVFSIGTKDFIIDVKKFILILKKQNIDGYDMLTTEEQRLSFTIRKDLVKICPVLLISAIPFTNYIIFPLAYYFPRQLLTSHYWTLQQRLDFMLLEHKKRLQHNKPLFRCMQAELHNIENQTLQLKWNGVLACLGSGTHPHVKDIIACSELFADQPFSLDNLKRKHINELLGIHNISSWRPFKRITLEERGMLIKQMDQTIQKEGGTATLSNDAIRWALSFRGVNPANMSLENMSSWLEQWFIISNTANENTISLLLHSPILLAYNHPNNWILLYS
;
A
#
# COMPACT_ATOMS: atom_id res chain seq x y z
N MET A 1 18.16 17.15 26.04
CA MET A 1 16.86 16.61 26.54
C MET A 1 15.89 16.16 25.44
N HIS A 2 15.75 16.87 24.31
CA HIS A 2 14.79 16.51 23.26
C HIS A 2 14.99 15.10 22.67
N VAL A 3 16.23 14.73 22.33
CA VAL A 3 16.55 13.41 21.76
C VAL A 3 16.19 12.28 22.72
N TYR A 4 16.63 12.37 23.98
CA TYR A 4 16.29 11.38 25.01
C TYR A 4 14.77 11.18 25.16
N ARG A 5 14.00 12.27 25.14
CA ARG A 5 12.54 12.21 25.23
C ARG A 5 11.92 11.47 24.03
N VAL A 6 12.36 11.79 22.81
CA VAL A 6 11.87 11.12 21.58
C VAL A 6 12.16 9.62 21.63
N PHE A 7 13.38 9.23 21.99
CA PHE A 7 13.74 7.81 22.08
C PHE A 7 13.01 7.10 23.23
N SER A 8 12.87 7.72 24.40
CA SER A 8 12.18 7.13 25.54
C SER A 8 10.68 6.88 25.25
N ILE A 9 10.00 7.86 24.64
CA ILE A 9 8.62 7.71 24.20
C ILE A 9 8.53 6.64 23.11
N GLY A 10 9.39 6.74 22.08
CA GLY A 10 9.40 5.78 20.98
C GLY A 10 9.61 4.33 21.41
N THR A 11 10.50 4.08 22.38
CA THR A 11 10.69 2.74 22.94
C THR A 11 9.45 2.25 23.70
N LYS A 12 8.80 3.12 24.49
CA LYS A 12 7.55 2.76 25.18
C LYS A 12 6.45 2.38 24.19
N ASP A 13 6.23 3.23 23.19
CA ASP A 13 5.19 3.00 22.17
C ASP A 13 5.48 1.72 21.38
N PHE A 14 6.74 1.52 20.96
CA PHE A 14 7.16 0.31 20.26
C PHE A 14 6.94 -0.96 21.09
N ILE A 15 7.27 -0.95 22.38
CA ILE A 15 7.03 -2.10 23.27
C ILE A 15 5.53 -2.39 23.40
N ILE A 16 4.69 -1.36 23.50
CA ILE A 16 3.23 -1.51 23.57
C ILE A 16 2.72 -2.20 22.30
N ASP A 17 3.16 -1.74 21.14
CA ASP A 17 2.72 -2.29 19.85
C ASP A 17 3.26 -3.70 19.60
N VAL A 18 4.49 -4.01 20.02
CA VAL A 18 5.01 -5.38 20.00
C VAL A 18 4.21 -6.30 20.92
N LYS A 19 3.83 -5.85 22.12
CA LYS A 19 2.98 -6.66 23.03
C LYS A 19 1.62 -6.95 22.41
N LYS A 20 0.97 -5.93 21.83
CA LYS A 20 -0.28 -6.11 21.09
C LYS A 20 -0.11 -7.06 19.92
N PHE A 21 0.98 -6.95 19.17
CA PHE A 21 1.27 -7.84 18.05
C PHE A 21 1.39 -9.30 18.48
N ILE A 22 2.04 -9.60 19.60
CA ILE A 22 2.12 -10.97 20.14
C ILE A 22 0.72 -11.52 20.47
N LEU A 23 -0.15 -10.70 21.04
CA LEU A 23 -1.55 -11.09 21.30
C LEU A 23 -2.31 -11.36 19.99
N ILE A 24 -2.12 -10.50 18.98
CA ILE A 24 -2.69 -10.68 17.64
C ILE A 24 -2.19 -11.98 17.00
N LEU A 25 -0.90 -12.31 17.11
CA LEU A 25 -0.37 -13.58 16.59
C LEU A 25 -1.02 -14.79 17.27
N LYS A 26 -1.24 -14.72 18.59
CA LYS A 26 -1.93 -15.77 19.33
C LYS A 26 -3.39 -15.91 18.87
N LYS A 27 -4.10 -14.79 18.74
CA LYS A 27 -5.48 -14.75 18.24
C LYS A 27 -5.57 -15.29 16.81
N GLN A 28 -4.70 -14.84 15.92
CA GLN A 28 -4.62 -15.30 14.54
C GLN A 28 -4.39 -16.81 14.44
N ASN A 29 -3.56 -17.38 15.32
CA ASN A 29 -3.29 -18.82 15.31
C ASN A 29 -4.48 -19.66 15.78
N ILE A 30 -5.38 -19.09 16.59
CA ILE A 30 -6.55 -19.80 17.15
C ILE A 30 -7.77 -19.57 16.24
N ASP A 31 -8.05 -18.32 15.90
CA ASP A 31 -9.31 -17.89 15.27
C ASP A 31 -9.16 -17.58 13.75
N GLY A 32 -7.93 -17.61 13.23
CA GLY A 32 -7.63 -17.22 11.85
C GLY A 32 -7.47 -15.70 11.65
N TYR A 33 -6.95 -15.30 10.48
CA TYR A 33 -6.69 -13.89 10.16
C TYR A 33 -7.98 -13.08 9.93
N ASP A 34 -9.04 -13.74 9.47
CA ASP A 34 -10.31 -13.08 9.10
C ASP A 34 -11.13 -12.62 10.33
N MET A 35 -10.77 -13.08 11.54
CA MET A 35 -11.37 -12.67 12.82
C MET A 35 -10.65 -11.48 13.47
N LEU A 36 -9.57 -11.00 12.86
CA LEU A 36 -8.87 -9.81 13.32
C LEU A 36 -9.66 -8.55 12.97
N THR A 37 -9.65 -7.58 13.87
CA THR A 37 -10.25 -6.27 13.61
C THR A 37 -9.43 -5.45 12.62
N THR A 38 -10.01 -4.41 12.03
CA THR A 38 -9.28 -3.52 11.10
C THR A 38 -8.01 -2.97 11.74
N GLU A 39 -8.09 -2.55 13.00
CA GLU A 39 -6.95 -2.01 13.74
C GLU A 39 -5.88 -3.08 14.00
N GLU A 40 -6.28 -4.32 14.30
CA GLU A 40 -5.35 -5.45 14.48
C GLU A 40 -4.63 -5.79 13.16
N GLN A 41 -5.34 -5.82 12.03
CA GLN A 41 -4.75 -6.07 10.71
C GLN A 41 -3.76 -4.95 10.32
N ARG A 42 -4.16 -3.69 10.50
CA ARG A 42 -3.31 -2.51 10.27
C ARG A 42 -2.05 -2.54 11.12
N LEU A 43 -2.19 -2.84 12.41
CA LEU A 43 -1.08 -2.95 13.35
C LEU A 43 -0.15 -4.12 12.97
N SER A 44 -0.71 -5.30 12.69
CA SER A 44 0.03 -6.50 12.28
C SER A 44 0.87 -6.25 11.03
N PHE A 45 0.30 -5.57 10.02
CA PHE A 45 1.06 -5.19 8.83
C PHE A 45 2.21 -4.22 9.15
N THR A 46 1.92 -3.18 9.94
CA THR A 46 2.90 -2.12 10.25
C THR A 46 4.06 -2.64 11.09
N ILE A 47 3.76 -3.39 12.15
CA ILE A 47 4.77 -3.87 13.11
C ILE A 47 5.69 -4.93 12.50
N ARG A 48 5.20 -5.77 11.57
CA ARG A 48 6.05 -6.73 10.84
C ARG A 48 7.12 -6.00 10.03
N LYS A 49 6.74 -4.93 9.32
CA LYS A 49 7.68 -4.08 8.57
C LYS A 49 8.69 -3.41 9.52
N ASP A 50 8.22 -2.93 10.66
CA ASP A 50 9.05 -2.26 11.67
C ASP A 50 10.05 -3.23 12.34
N LEU A 51 9.64 -4.46 12.64
CA LEU A 51 10.51 -5.51 13.21
C LEU A 51 11.63 -5.90 12.25
N VAL A 52 11.32 -6.18 10.98
CA VAL A 52 12.33 -6.50 9.96
C VAL A 52 13.37 -5.38 9.84
N LYS A 53 12.96 -4.13 10.04
CA LYS A 53 13.83 -2.96 9.97
C LYS A 53 14.70 -2.79 11.22
N ILE A 54 14.13 -2.94 12.41
CA ILE A 54 14.81 -2.62 13.68
C ILE A 54 15.65 -3.78 14.23
N CYS A 55 15.26 -5.03 13.97
CA CYS A 55 15.97 -6.21 14.50
C CYS A 55 17.47 -6.24 14.12
N PRO A 56 17.88 -5.97 12.86
CA PRO A 56 19.31 -5.90 12.51
C PRO A 56 20.06 -4.83 13.30
N VAL A 57 19.44 -3.68 13.53
CA VAL A 57 20.03 -2.57 14.30
C VAL A 57 20.25 -2.99 15.75
N LEU A 58 19.26 -3.67 16.35
CA LEU A 58 19.36 -4.19 17.71
C LEU A 58 20.43 -5.27 17.85
N LEU A 59 20.49 -6.23 16.90
CA LEU A 59 21.51 -7.28 16.91
C LEU A 59 22.93 -6.70 16.79
N ILE A 60 23.13 -5.73 15.90
CA ILE A 60 24.43 -5.05 15.76
C ILE A 60 24.78 -4.30 17.05
N SER A 61 23.82 -3.64 17.70
CA SER A 61 24.05 -2.91 18.96
C SER A 61 24.37 -3.81 20.16
N ALA A 62 24.01 -5.10 20.11
CA ALA A 62 24.36 -6.04 21.18
C ALA A 62 25.86 -6.40 21.18
N ILE A 63 26.58 -6.16 20.07
CA ILE A 63 28.00 -6.43 19.95
C ILE A 63 28.80 -5.35 20.70
N PRO A 64 29.82 -5.69 21.50
CA PRO A 64 30.67 -4.67 22.13
C PRO A 64 31.29 -3.71 21.10
N PHE A 65 31.47 -2.45 21.50
CA PHE A 65 32.06 -1.36 20.68
C PHE A 65 31.29 -0.90 19.44
N THR A 66 30.40 -1.70 18.85
CA THR A 66 29.57 -1.28 17.69
C THR A 66 28.56 -0.18 18.06
N ASN A 67 28.18 -0.09 19.34
CA ASN A 67 27.30 0.93 19.89
C ASN A 67 27.77 2.37 19.58
N TYR A 68 29.09 2.60 19.58
CA TYR A 68 29.67 3.90 19.25
C TYR A 68 29.51 4.28 17.78
N ILE A 69 29.15 3.34 16.91
CA ILE A 69 28.94 3.56 15.47
C ILE A 69 27.45 3.54 15.15
N ILE A 70 26.72 2.53 15.62
CA ILE A 70 25.31 2.31 15.23
C ILE A 70 24.39 3.41 15.76
N PHE A 71 24.60 3.93 16.96
CA PHE A 71 23.73 4.99 17.51
C PHE A 71 23.92 6.34 16.80
N PRO A 72 25.15 6.83 16.54
CA PRO A 72 25.33 7.98 15.65
C PRO A 72 24.71 7.76 14.27
N LEU A 73 24.91 6.59 13.65
CA LEU A 73 24.29 6.29 12.36
C LEU A 73 22.76 6.33 12.42
N ALA A 74 22.15 5.72 13.45
CA ALA A 74 20.69 5.74 13.63
C ALA A 74 20.16 7.17 13.84
N TYR A 75 20.94 8.03 14.49
CA TYR A 75 20.60 9.44 14.67
C TYR A 75 20.66 10.24 13.35
N TYR A 76 21.70 10.03 12.53
CA TYR A 76 21.85 10.72 11.23
C TYR A 76 20.98 10.12 10.11
N PHE A 77 20.67 8.83 10.17
CA PHE A 77 19.89 8.09 9.17
C PHE A 77 18.64 7.42 9.78
N PRO A 78 17.74 8.19 10.43
CA PRO A 78 16.59 7.65 11.15
C PRO A 78 15.60 6.95 10.22
N ARG A 79 15.49 7.38 8.96
CA ARG A 79 14.60 6.75 7.97
C ARG A 79 15.02 5.33 7.63
N GLN A 80 16.32 5.02 7.66
CA GLN A 80 16.86 3.73 7.27
C GLN A 80 16.91 2.77 8.46
N LEU A 81 17.32 3.27 9.63
CA LEU A 81 17.66 2.45 10.79
C LEU A 81 16.58 2.42 11.88
N LEU A 82 15.69 3.42 11.92
CA LEU A 82 14.67 3.54 12.96
C LEU A 82 13.26 3.38 12.40
N THR A 83 12.32 3.01 13.26
CA THR A 83 10.89 2.88 12.92
C THR A 83 10.14 4.18 13.20
N SER A 84 8.88 4.25 12.76
CA SER A 84 8.06 5.46 12.88
C SER A 84 7.88 5.96 14.33
N HIS A 85 8.04 5.07 15.31
CA HIS A 85 8.01 5.34 16.75
C HIS A 85 9.09 6.32 17.22
N TYR A 86 10.22 6.37 16.53
CA TYR A 86 11.40 7.16 16.93
C TYR A 86 11.55 8.46 16.14
N TRP A 87 10.61 8.75 15.24
CA TRP A 87 10.65 9.92 14.37
C TRP A 87 9.90 11.08 14.99
N THR A 88 10.41 12.30 14.80
CA THR A 88 9.65 13.51 15.12
C THR A 88 8.43 13.61 14.21
N LEU A 89 7.43 14.41 14.59
CA LEU A 89 6.23 14.63 13.76
C LEU A 89 6.61 15.10 12.33
N GLN A 90 7.57 16.02 12.24
CA GLN A 90 8.09 16.50 10.96
C GLN A 90 8.72 15.36 10.15
N GLN A 91 9.61 14.57 10.75
CA GLN A 91 10.24 13.42 10.08
C GLN A 91 9.21 12.40 9.60
N ARG A 92 8.16 12.13 10.39
CA ARG A 92 7.09 11.21 9.99
C ARG A 92 6.39 11.69 8.73
N LEU A 93 6.06 12.98 8.66
CA LEU A 93 5.45 13.59 7.48
C LEU A 93 6.40 13.54 6.27
N ASP A 94 7.64 14.00 6.43
CA ASP A 94 8.61 14.05 5.34
C ASP A 94 8.92 12.65 4.78
N PHE A 95 9.12 11.66 5.65
CA PHE A 95 9.42 10.29 5.21
C PHE A 95 8.21 9.61 4.60
N MET A 96 7.00 9.87 5.11
CA MET A 96 5.75 9.40 4.49
C MET A 96 5.59 9.96 3.07
N LEU A 97 5.77 11.27 2.90
CA LEU A 97 5.69 11.94 1.60
C LEU A 97 6.76 11.42 0.64
N LEU A 98 7.98 11.22 1.11
CA LEU A 98 9.07 10.67 0.31
C LEU A 98 8.81 9.22 -0.12
N GLU A 99 8.34 8.35 0.78
CA GLU A 99 7.96 6.97 0.44
C GLU A 99 6.80 6.95 -0.56
N HIS A 100 5.80 7.80 -0.37
CA HIS A 100 4.66 7.89 -1.27
C HIS A 100 5.07 8.41 -2.66
N LYS A 101 5.90 9.47 -2.72
CA LYS A 101 6.45 9.99 -3.98
C LYS A 101 7.21 8.91 -4.78
N LYS A 102 8.01 8.07 -4.11
CA LYS A 102 8.69 6.93 -4.75
C LYS A 102 7.72 5.93 -5.37
N ARG A 103 6.62 5.60 -4.68
CA ARG A 103 5.59 4.71 -5.23
C ARG A 103 4.95 5.32 -6.48
N LEU A 104 4.63 6.62 -6.45
CA LEU A 104 4.00 7.32 -7.57
C LEU A 104 4.88 7.36 -8.84
N GLN A 105 6.20 7.29 -8.72
CA GLN A 105 7.12 7.22 -9.87
C GLN A 105 6.86 5.99 -10.75
N HIS A 106 6.31 4.91 -10.19
CA HIS A 106 5.98 3.69 -10.91
C HIS A 106 4.66 3.76 -11.69
N ASN A 107 3.81 4.76 -11.40
CA ASN A 107 2.50 4.86 -12.07
C ASN A 107 2.65 5.09 -13.57
N LYS A 108 3.48 6.05 -14.00
CA LYS A 108 3.64 6.35 -15.44
C LYS A 108 4.21 5.16 -16.22
N PRO A 109 5.29 4.49 -15.77
CA PRO A 109 5.74 3.24 -16.38
C PRO A 109 4.67 2.14 -16.43
N LEU A 110 3.92 1.94 -15.33
CA LEU A 110 2.84 0.95 -15.28
C LEU A 110 1.72 1.26 -16.28
N PHE A 111 1.34 2.54 -16.41
CA PHE A 111 0.39 2.99 -17.42
C PHE A 111 0.85 2.65 -18.83
N ARG A 112 2.14 2.87 -19.14
CA ARG A 112 2.71 2.48 -20.45
C ARG A 112 2.68 0.98 -20.68
N CYS A 113 2.90 0.16 -19.64
CA CYS A 113 2.74 -1.29 -19.75
C CYS A 113 1.28 -1.66 -20.07
N MET A 114 0.30 -1.06 -19.40
CA MET A 114 -1.12 -1.31 -19.69
C MET A 114 -1.53 -0.89 -21.11
N GLN A 115 -1.03 0.25 -21.59
CA GLN A 115 -1.25 0.69 -22.98
C GLN A 115 -0.64 -0.27 -23.99
N ALA A 116 0.54 -0.83 -23.69
CA ALA A 116 1.21 -1.75 -24.59
C ALA A 116 0.45 -3.07 -24.76
N GLU A 117 -0.37 -3.50 -23.80
CA GLU A 117 -1.16 -4.73 -23.93
C GLU A 117 -2.50 -4.53 -24.65
N LEU A 118 -2.88 -3.30 -25.00
CA LEU A 118 -4.20 -3.01 -25.59
C LEU A 118 -4.47 -3.81 -26.89
N HIS A 119 -3.46 -3.98 -27.73
CA HIS A 119 -3.57 -4.71 -29.00
C HIS A 119 -3.63 -6.24 -28.81
N ASN A 120 -3.26 -6.74 -27.64
CA ASN A 120 -3.29 -8.17 -27.31
C ASN A 120 -4.66 -8.63 -26.78
N ILE A 121 -5.63 -7.73 -26.65
CA ILE A 121 -6.99 -8.06 -26.24
C ILE A 121 -7.77 -8.57 -27.44
N GLU A 122 -8.12 -9.85 -27.43
CA GLU A 122 -8.85 -10.51 -28.54
C GLU A 122 -10.30 -10.05 -28.65
N ASN A 123 -10.98 -9.89 -27.51
CA ASN A 123 -12.38 -9.45 -27.48
C ASN A 123 -12.48 -7.95 -27.82
N GLN A 124 -12.94 -7.64 -29.03
CA GLN A 124 -13.09 -6.27 -29.55
C GLN A 124 -13.94 -5.37 -28.65
N THR A 125 -15.00 -5.91 -28.03
CA THR A 125 -15.87 -5.14 -27.13
C THR A 125 -15.12 -4.75 -25.85
N LEU A 126 -14.38 -5.69 -25.25
CA LEU A 126 -13.56 -5.41 -24.07
C LEU A 126 -12.38 -4.51 -24.41
N GLN A 127 -11.77 -4.68 -25.58
CA GLN A 127 -10.70 -3.82 -26.07
C GLN A 127 -11.15 -2.36 -26.19
N LEU A 128 -12.33 -2.12 -26.77
CA LEU A 128 -12.91 -0.77 -26.88
C LEU A 128 -13.19 -0.15 -25.50
N LYS A 129 -13.80 -0.91 -24.58
CA LYS A 129 -14.04 -0.45 -23.21
C LYS A 129 -12.75 -0.12 -22.48
N TRP A 130 -11.76 -1.00 -22.56
CA TRP A 130 -10.45 -0.80 -21.94
C TRP A 130 -9.69 0.37 -22.55
N ASN A 131 -9.77 0.57 -23.87
CA ASN A 131 -9.23 1.75 -24.52
C ASN A 131 -9.86 3.03 -23.96
N GLY A 132 -11.18 3.03 -23.71
CA GLY A 132 -11.87 4.14 -23.04
C GLY A 132 -11.30 4.42 -21.65
N VAL A 133 -11.12 3.37 -20.83
CA VAL A 133 -10.50 3.48 -19.50
C VAL A 133 -9.10 4.09 -19.57
N LEU A 134 -8.26 3.62 -20.49
CA LEU A 134 -6.91 4.14 -20.70
C LEU A 134 -6.91 5.57 -21.27
N ALA A 135 -7.87 5.91 -22.14
CA ALA A 135 -8.01 7.24 -22.71
C ALA A 135 -8.39 8.28 -21.64
N CYS A 136 -9.26 7.94 -20.69
CA CYS A 136 -9.54 8.78 -19.52
C CYS A 136 -8.27 9.06 -18.71
N LEU A 137 -7.50 8.01 -18.39
CA LEU A 137 -6.23 8.18 -17.68
C LEU A 137 -5.22 9.00 -18.49
N GLY A 138 -5.19 8.83 -19.81
CA GLY A 138 -4.31 9.56 -20.72
C GLY A 138 -4.67 11.03 -20.90
N SER A 139 -5.96 11.38 -20.79
CA SER A 139 -6.44 12.77 -20.90
C SER A 139 -6.35 13.56 -19.59
N GLY A 140 -5.93 12.91 -18.50
CA GLY A 140 -5.82 13.55 -17.18
C GLY A 140 -7.06 13.42 -16.31
N THR A 141 -8.05 12.61 -16.71
CA THR A 141 -9.26 12.32 -15.90
C THR A 141 -9.19 10.92 -15.29
N HIS A 142 -10.23 10.51 -14.56
CA HIS A 142 -10.35 9.16 -14.04
C HIS A 142 -11.55 8.44 -14.68
N PRO A 143 -11.40 7.17 -15.06
CA PRO A 143 -12.51 6.34 -15.52
C PRO A 143 -13.53 6.13 -14.39
N HIS A 144 -14.80 5.96 -14.74
CA HIS A 144 -15.81 5.63 -13.75
C HIS A 144 -15.61 4.19 -13.26
N VAL A 145 -15.90 3.93 -11.98
CA VAL A 145 -15.71 2.61 -11.36
C VAL A 145 -16.41 1.48 -12.13
N LYS A 146 -17.61 1.77 -12.65
CA LYS A 146 -18.38 0.83 -13.49
C LYS A 146 -17.64 0.41 -14.77
N ASP A 147 -16.91 1.33 -15.40
CA ASP A 147 -16.16 1.07 -16.64
C ASP A 147 -14.94 0.19 -16.36
N ILE A 148 -14.29 0.41 -15.20
CA ILE A 148 -13.19 -0.44 -14.72
C ILE A 148 -13.70 -1.87 -14.51
N ILE A 149 -14.79 -2.03 -13.76
CA ILE A 149 -15.34 -3.34 -13.40
C ILE A 149 -15.85 -4.10 -14.62
N ALA A 150 -16.40 -3.40 -15.62
CA ALA A 150 -16.80 -3.99 -16.89
C ALA A 150 -15.62 -4.61 -17.68
N CYS A 151 -14.38 -4.30 -17.30
CA CYS A 151 -13.15 -4.85 -17.87
C CYS A 151 -12.47 -5.88 -16.94
N SER A 152 -13.10 -6.30 -15.83
CA SER A 152 -12.52 -7.21 -14.84
C SER A 152 -12.05 -8.55 -15.42
N GLU A 153 -12.73 -9.05 -16.46
CA GLU A 153 -12.37 -10.28 -17.18
C GLU A 153 -10.94 -10.26 -17.74
N LEU A 154 -10.43 -9.08 -18.15
CA LEU A 154 -9.06 -8.92 -18.65
C LEU A 154 -7.98 -9.24 -17.60
N PHE A 155 -8.36 -9.29 -16.32
CA PHE A 155 -7.48 -9.59 -15.20
C PHE A 155 -7.60 -11.04 -14.71
N ALA A 156 -8.58 -11.80 -15.21
CA ALA A 156 -8.74 -13.22 -14.89
C ALA A 156 -7.74 -14.08 -15.68
N ASP A 157 -7.47 -13.70 -16.93
CA ASP A 157 -6.50 -14.38 -17.80
C ASP A 157 -5.69 -13.37 -18.62
N GLN A 158 -5.61 -13.47 -19.95
CA GLN A 158 -4.85 -12.53 -20.76
C GLN A 158 -5.58 -11.19 -20.91
N PRO A 159 -4.86 -10.05 -20.91
CA PRO A 159 -3.41 -9.91 -20.75
C PRO A 159 -2.94 -9.58 -19.32
N PHE A 160 -3.86 -9.32 -18.37
CA PHE A 160 -3.51 -8.72 -17.08
C PHE A 160 -3.54 -9.68 -15.88
N SER A 161 -3.80 -10.97 -16.05
CA SER A 161 -3.65 -11.93 -14.95
C SER A 161 -2.21 -11.98 -14.46
N LEU A 162 -2.05 -12.28 -13.16
CA LEU A 162 -0.74 -12.28 -12.53
C LEU A 162 0.25 -13.26 -13.17
N ASP A 163 -0.18 -14.25 -13.96
CA ASP A 163 0.68 -15.19 -14.67
C ASP A 163 1.12 -14.68 -16.05
N ASN A 164 0.26 -13.92 -16.73
CA ASN A 164 0.51 -13.40 -18.08
C ASN A 164 1.33 -12.09 -18.08
N LEU A 165 1.45 -11.40 -16.94
CA LEU A 165 2.19 -10.15 -16.89
C LEU A 165 3.67 -10.28 -17.27
N LYS A 166 4.16 -9.32 -18.05
CA LYS A 166 5.58 -9.17 -18.41
C LYS A 166 6.42 -8.71 -17.22
N ARG A 167 7.72 -9.04 -17.23
CA ARG A 167 8.67 -8.71 -16.13
C ARG A 167 8.68 -7.24 -15.75
N LYS A 168 8.64 -6.33 -16.74
CA LYS A 168 8.59 -4.88 -16.49
C LYS A 168 7.33 -4.51 -15.72
N HIS A 169 6.17 -4.97 -16.20
CA HIS A 169 4.86 -4.75 -15.57
C HIS A 169 4.84 -5.19 -14.10
N ILE A 170 5.34 -6.39 -13.82
CA ILE A 170 5.47 -6.93 -12.45
C ILE A 170 6.32 -6.02 -11.56
N ASN A 171 7.46 -5.53 -12.06
CA ASN A 171 8.33 -4.66 -11.28
C ASN A 171 7.65 -3.32 -10.95
N GLU A 172 6.90 -2.74 -11.89
CA GLU A 172 6.15 -1.51 -11.62
C GLU A 172 5.00 -1.75 -10.64
N LEU A 173 4.30 -2.89 -10.73
CA LEU A 173 3.28 -3.30 -9.75
C LEU A 173 3.89 -3.45 -8.34
N LEU A 174 5.04 -4.11 -8.21
CA LEU A 174 5.73 -4.18 -6.92
C LEU A 174 6.05 -2.79 -6.38
N GLY A 175 6.52 -1.89 -7.25
CA GLY A 175 6.87 -0.52 -6.91
C GLY A 175 5.69 0.29 -6.36
N ILE A 176 4.53 0.28 -7.02
CA ILE A 176 3.34 1.00 -6.53
C ILE A 176 2.85 0.47 -5.17
N HIS A 177 3.11 -0.81 -4.85
CA HIS A 177 2.77 -1.46 -3.58
C HIS A 177 3.89 -1.37 -2.53
N ASN A 178 4.92 -0.56 -2.79
CA ASN A 178 6.10 -0.37 -1.92
C ASN A 178 6.81 -1.69 -1.59
N ILE A 179 6.90 -2.60 -2.56
CA ILE A 179 7.59 -3.87 -2.44
C ILE A 179 8.88 -3.80 -3.25
N SER A 180 9.98 -4.26 -2.66
CA SER A 180 11.28 -4.30 -3.34
C SER A 180 11.26 -5.19 -4.58
N SER A 181 11.78 -4.69 -5.69
CA SER A 181 11.96 -5.44 -6.93
C SER A 181 13.00 -6.56 -6.82
N TRP A 182 13.76 -6.61 -5.73
CA TRP A 182 14.73 -7.67 -5.42
C TRP A 182 14.11 -8.87 -4.70
N ARG A 183 12.84 -8.79 -4.26
CA ARG A 183 12.17 -9.90 -3.56
C ARG A 183 12.01 -11.10 -4.51
N PRO A 184 12.35 -12.33 -4.07
CA PRO A 184 12.07 -13.53 -4.85
C PRO A 184 10.55 -13.78 -4.92
N PHE A 185 10.12 -14.70 -5.79
CA PHE A 185 8.71 -15.11 -5.90
C PHE A 185 7.73 -13.94 -6.09
N LYS A 186 8.04 -13.07 -7.06
CA LYS A 186 7.35 -11.79 -7.28
C LYS A 186 5.84 -11.91 -7.52
N ARG A 187 5.41 -12.92 -8.29
CA ARG A 187 3.99 -13.15 -8.59
C ARG A 187 3.22 -13.56 -7.33
N ILE A 188 3.73 -14.56 -6.60
CA ILE A 188 3.19 -14.98 -5.30
C ILE A 188 3.14 -13.80 -4.31
N THR A 189 4.20 -13.00 -4.25
CA THR A 189 4.24 -11.78 -3.41
C THR A 189 3.13 -10.78 -3.77
N LEU A 190 2.86 -10.59 -5.07
CA LEU A 190 1.79 -9.70 -5.52
C LEU A 190 0.42 -10.29 -5.20
N GLU A 191 0.23 -11.59 -5.41
CA GLU A 191 -0.99 -12.31 -5.06
C GLU A 191 -1.29 -12.19 -3.55
N GLU A 192 -0.31 -12.50 -2.69
CA GLU A 192 -0.40 -12.29 -1.23
C GLU A 192 -0.77 -10.85 -0.89
N ARG A 193 -0.15 -9.87 -1.56
CA ARG A 193 -0.46 -8.45 -1.36
C ARG A 193 -1.90 -8.13 -1.75
N GLY A 194 -2.38 -8.65 -2.87
CA GLY A 194 -3.74 -8.44 -3.36
C GLY A 194 -4.77 -9.05 -2.40
N MET A 195 -4.56 -10.29 -1.99
CA MET A 195 -5.41 -10.98 -1.02
C MET A 195 -5.43 -10.27 0.34
N LEU A 196 -4.27 -9.80 0.82
CA LEU A 196 -4.20 -8.98 2.03
C LEU A 196 -5.07 -7.72 1.91
N ILE A 197 -4.97 -6.98 0.79
CA ILE A 197 -5.78 -5.78 0.60
C ILE A 197 -7.27 -6.13 0.59
N LYS A 198 -7.66 -7.19 -0.12
CA LYS A 198 -9.05 -7.67 -0.19
C LYS A 198 -9.60 -8.05 1.19
N GLN A 199 -8.84 -8.80 1.98
CA GLN A 199 -9.23 -9.17 3.35
C GLN A 199 -9.40 -7.92 4.23
N MET A 200 -8.48 -6.96 4.14
CA MET A 200 -8.60 -5.70 4.88
C MET A 200 -9.84 -4.91 4.46
N ASP A 201 -10.15 -4.85 3.17
CA ASP A 201 -11.36 -4.19 2.66
C ASP A 201 -12.64 -4.87 3.18
N GLN A 202 -12.66 -6.21 3.24
CA GLN A 202 -13.79 -6.96 3.78
C GLN A 202 -13.97 -6.73 5.29
N THR A 203 -12.89 -6.73 6.06
CA THR A 203 -12.94 -6.45 7.51
C THR A 203 -13.45 -5.03 7.78
N ILE A 204 -12.95 -4.02 7.05
CA ILE A 204 -13.42 -2.64 7.18
C ILE A 204 -14.94 -2.55 6.94
N GLN A 205 -15.42 -3.16 5.85
CA GLN A 205 -16.83 -3.12 5.51
C GLN A 205 -17.70 -3.87 6.54
N LYS A 206 -17.22 -5.01 7.07
CA LYS A 206 -17.89 -5.75 8.15
C LYS A 206 -18.03 -4.91 9.43
N GLU A 207 -17.04 -4.06 9.73
CA GLU A 207 -17.03 -3.19 10.90
C GLU A 207 -17.83 -1.88 10.73
N GLY A 208 -18.55 -1.70 9.61
CA GLY A 208 -19.38 -0.52 9.36
C GLY A 208 -18.79 0.47 8.35
N GLY A 209 -17.75 0.08 7.61
CA GLY A 209 -17.23 0.84 6.47
C GLY A 209 -16.58 2.16 6.87
N THR A 210 -16.74 3.18 6.02
CA THR A 210 -16.14 4.50 6.24
C THR A 210 -16.77 5.29 7.41
N ALA A 211 -17.95 4.88 7.89
CA ALA A 211 -18.67 5.56 8.96
C ALA A 211 -18.10 5.29 10.37
N THR A 212 -17.43 4.15 10.57
CA THR A 212 -16.92 3.72 11.88
C THR A 212 -15.42 3.89 12.02
N LEU A 213 -14.69 4.05 10.91
CA LEU A 213 -13.24 4.23 10.93
C LEU A 213 -12.83 5.57 11.54
N SER A 214 -11.76 5.54 12.34
CA SER A 214 -11.10 6.75 12.81
C SER A 214 -10.46 7.53 11.64
N ASN A 215 -10.30 8.84 11.80
CA ASN A 215 -9.66 9.70 10.80
C ASN A 215 -8.26 9.21 10.40
N ASP A 216 -7.47 8.72 11.36
CA ASP A 216 -6.14 8.18 11.10
C ASP A 216 -6.19 6.85 10.34
N ALA A 217 -7.18 6.00 10.63
CA ALA A 217 -7.40 4.74 9.92
C ALA A 217 -7.80 4.99 8.46
N ILE A 218 -8.68 5.95 8.18
CA ILE A 218 -9.04 6.36 6.81
C ILE A 218 -7.81 6.88 6.06
N ARG A 219 -7.05 7.81 6.65
CA ARG A 219 -5.82 8.34 6.05
C ARG A 219 -4.82 7.23 5.73
N TRP A 220 -4.64 6.30 6.66
CA TRP A 220 -3.78 5.13 6.44
C TRP A 220 -4.32 4.25 5.30
N ALA A 221 -5.62 3.99 5.27
CA ALA A 221 -6.26 3.15 4.26
C ALA A 221 -6.08 3.71 2.84
N LEU A 222 -6.28 5.02 2.65
CA LEU A 222 -6.04 5.71 1.39
C LEU A 222 -4.57 5.65 0.97
N SER A 223 -3.66 5.98 1.89
CA SER A 223 -2.23 5.95 1.61
C SER A 223 -1.76 4.55 1.23
N PHE A 224 -2.24 3.52 1.93
CA PHE A 224 -1.96 2.12 1.61
C PHE A 224 -2.40 1.77 0.17
N ARG A 225 -3.57 2.26 -0.25
CA ARG A 225 -4.18 2.03 -1.58
C ARG A 225 -3.70 2.99 -2.67
N GLY A 226 -2.76 3.90 -2.36
CA GLY A 226 -2.03 4.69 -3.36
C GLY A 226 -2.54 6.12 -3.58
N VAL A 227 -3.39 6.66 -2.71
CA VAL A 227 -3.76 8.08 -2.70
C VAL A 227 -3.10 8.80 -1.55
N ASN A 228 -2.55 9.99 -1.81
CA ASN A 228 -2.08 10.90 -0.77
C ASN A 228 -3.25 11.65 -0.10
N PRO A 229 -3.54 11.39 1.19
CA PRO A 229 -4.68 12.00 1.89
C PRO A 229 -4.40 13.41 2.44
N ALA A 230 -3.18 13.95 2.30
CA ALA A 230 -2.70 15.13 3.03
C ALA A 230 -3.69 16.32 3.04
N ASN A 231 -4.29 16.63 1.88
CA ASN A 231 -5.18 17.78 1.69
C ASN A 231 -6.63 17.38 1.34
N MET A 232 -7.05 16.15 1.65
CA MET A 232 -8.43 15.71 1.40
C MET A 232 -9.34 16.03 2.58
N SER A 233 -10.58 16.45 2.30
CA SER A 233 -11.65 16.47 3.31
C SER A 233 -12.02 15.04 3.70
N LEU A 234 -12.58 14.85 4.90
CA LEU A 234 -13.03 13.54 5.36
C LEU A 234 -14.06 12.92 4.39
N GLU A 235 -15.00 13.73 3.92
CA GLU A 235 -16.00 13.32 2.93
C GLU A 235 -15.37 12.81 1.63
N ASN A 236 -14.38 13.53 1.09
CA ASN A 236 -13.68 13.09 -0.13
C ASN A 236 -12.86 11.83 0.11
N MET A 237 -12.27 11.67 1.30
CA MET A 237 -11.55 10.45 1.66
C MET A 237 -12.49 9.26 1.73
N SER A 238 -13.63 9.40 2.40
CA SER A 238 -14.65 8.36 2.49
C SER A 238 -15.20 8.02 1.11
N SER A 239 -15.59 9.01 0.31
CA SER A 239 -16.09 8.81 -1.06
C SER A 239 -15.11 8.04 -1.94
N TRP A 240 -13.82 8.40 -1.90
CA TRP A 240 -12.79 7.68 -2.65
C TRP A 240 -12.64 6.23 -2.18
N LEU A 241 -12.68 5.99 -0.86
CA LEU A 241 -12.56 4.65 -0.30
C LEU A 241 -13.79 3.77 -0.60
N GLU A 242 -14.99 4.35 -0.64
CA GLU A 242 -16.20 3.64 -1.08
C GLU A 242 -16.08 3.23 -2.56
N GLN A 243 -15.57 4.11 -3.43
CA GLN A 243 -15.28 3.74 -4.84
C GLN A 243 -14.29 2.58 -4.95
N TRP A 244 -13.26 2.57 -4.09
CA TRP A 244 -12.32 1.46 -4.00
C TRP A 244 -13.01 0.16 -3.58
N PHE A 245 -13.91 0.19 -2.58
CA PHE A 245 -14.62 -1.00 -2.12
C PHE A 245 -15.47 -1.64 -3.21
N ILE A 246 -16.12 -0.85 -4.07
CA ILE A 246 -16.89 -1.41 -5.20
C ILE A 246 -15.98 -2.29 -6.10
N ILE A 247 -14.74 -1.85 -6.38
CA ILE A 247 -13.78 -2.65 -7.14
C ILE A 247 -13.31 -3.87 -6.34
N SER A 248 -12.96 -3.68 -5.07
CA SER A 248 -12.48 -4.76 -4.19
C SER A 248 -13.51 -5.88 -3.99
N ASN A 249 -14.79 -5.51 -3.88
CA ASN A 249 -15.91 -6.45 -3.77
C ASN A 249 -16.13 -7.24 -5.06
N THR A 250 -15.86 -6.62 -6.22
CA THR A 250 -16.01 -7.28 -7.52
C THR A 250 -14.83 -8.19 -7.85
N ALA A 251 -13.62 -7.81 -7.46
CA ALA A 251 -12.44 -8.64 -7.64
C ALA A 251 -12.61 -9.96 -6.88
N ASN A 252 -12.18 -11.07 -7.46
CA ASN A 252 -12.10 -12.39 -6.82
C ASN A 252 -10.64 -12.88 -6.88
N GLU A 253 -10.38 -14.11 -6.44
CA GLU A 253 -9.02 -14.68 -6.44
C GLU A 253 -8.40 -14.66 -7.85
N ASN A 254 -9.17 -15.04 -8.87
CA ASN A 254 -8.70 -15.08 -10.26
C ASN A 254 -8.43 -13.67 -10.83
N THR A 255 -9.20 -12.67 -10.40
CA THR A 255 -9.09 -11.27 -10.88
C THR A 255 -8.36 -10.37 -9.89
N ILE A 256 -7.61 -10.93 -8.93
CA ILE A 256 -6.96 -10.15 -7.86
C ILE A 256 -5.95 -9.13 -8.42
N SER A 257 -5.43 -9.40 -9.62
CA SER A 257 -4.62 -8.46 -10.39
C SER A 257 -5.33 -7.12 -10.60
N LEU A 258 -6.65 -7.10 -10.83
CA LEU A 258 -7.42 -5.85 -10.95
C LEU A 258 -7.23 -4.97 -9.72
N LEU A 259 -7.37 -5.55 -8.52
CA LEU A 259 -7.23 -4.84 -7.25
C LEU A 259 -5.80 -4.29 -7.07
N LEU A 260 -4.80 -5.00 -7.57
CA LEU A 260 -3.41 -4.54 -7.59
C LEU A 260 -3.18 -3.38 -8.57
N HIS A 261 -3.98 -3.26 -9.64
CA HIS A 261 -3.94 -2.15 -10.60
C HIS A 261 -4.82 -0.97 -10.18
N SER A 262 -5.79 -1.17 -9.30
CA SER A 262 -6.68 -0.11 -8.81
C SER A 262 -5.98 1.17 -8.31
N PRO A 263 -4.78 1.15 -7.69
CA PRO A 263 -4.09 2.38 -7.31
C PRO A 263 -3.85 3.31 -8.49
N ILE A 264 -3.48 2.78 -9.66
CA ILE A 264 -3.31 3.62 -10.84
C ILE A 264 -4.66 3.99 -11.47
N LEU A 265 -5.61 3.05 -11.51
CA LEU A 265 -6.92 3.29 -12.13
C LEU A 265 -7.73 4.39 -11.43
N LEU A 266 -7.61 4.49 -10.09
CA LEU A 266 -8.36 5.45 -9.28
C LEU A 266 -7.57 6.68 -8.82
N ALA A 267 -6.24 6.64 -8.84
CA ALA A 267 -5.42 7.69 -8.23
C ALA A 267 -4.33 8.30 -9.13
N TYR A 268 -4.19 7.84 -10.38
CA TYR A 268 -3.11 8.31 -11.24
C TYR A 268 -3.13 9.82 -11.48
N ASN A 269 -4.33 10.36 -11.73
CA ASN A 269 -4.56 11.78 -12.01
C ASN A 269 -5.09 12.53 -10.80
N HIS A 270 -5.03 11.93 -9.59
CA HIS A 270 -5.54 12.57 -8.39
C HIS A 270 -4.68 13.80 -8.06
N PRO A 271 -5.27 15.00 -7.82
CA PRO A 271 -4.51 16.24 -7.63
C PRO A 271 -3.43 16.12 -6.56
N ASN A 272 -3.73 15.49 -5.43
CA ASN A 272 -2.75 15.31 -4.34
C ASN A 272 -1.56 14.42 -4.71
N ASN A 273 -1.74 13.47 -5.63
CA ASN A 273 -0.66 12.63 -6.12
C ASN A 273 0.19 13.40 -7.13
N TRP A 274 -0.45 14.17 -8.02
CA TRP A 274 0.24 15.03 -8.97
C TRP A 274 1.07 16.12 -8.29
N ILE A 275 0.49 16.82 -7.31
CA ILE A 275 1.18 17.82 -6.50
C ILE A 275 2.42 17.18 -5.89
N LEU A 276 2.29 16.02 -5.22
CA LEU A 276 3.43 15.37 -4.58
C LEU A 276 4.52 14.90 -5.57
N LEU A 277 4.13 14.47 -6.77
CA LEU A 277 5.07 13.97 -7.77
C LEU A 277 5.90 15.09 -8.40
N TYR A 278 5.28 16.25 -8.64
CA TYR A 278 5.87 17.38 -9.38
C TYR A 278 6.24 18.60 -8.52
N SER A 279 5.92 18.59 -7.23
CA SER A 279 6.55 19.47 -6.22
C SER A 279 7.94 18.97 -5.86
#